data_AF-A0A1H2F7E6-F1
#
_entry.id   AF-A0A1H2F7E6-F1
#
_cell.length_a   1.000
_cell.length_b   1.000
_cell.length_c   1.000
_cell.angle_alpha   90.00
_cell.angle_beta   90.00
_cell.angle_gamma   90.00
#
_symmetry.space_group_name_H-M   'P 1'
#
loop_
_entity.id
_entity.type
_entity.pdbx_description
1 polymer ?
#
loop_
_entity_poly.entity_id
_entity_poly.type
_entity_poly.pdbx_seq_one_letter_code
_entity_poly.pdbx_strand_id
1 'polypeptide(L)'
;MKASRSITFAAILCAQAAASAQAAALPPANPENNAYFGNLHIHTGWSFDGFTNGSKTTPTDAYAWAQGKTITGSGGPDMQIRTPLDFYMVADHAEYMGIFNQMTNPDSPLSKIPLAKFVTSPDPGIRIQTFAKVLREMSAGKRDPDLSDPKLAHSVWEQIIKAADANYVPGKFTTFAGFEWTSNPQARNLHRVVVFRDTEHLPDLVLSALDSSDPEVLWKWMDDQRARGATLLAIPHNGNASDGRMFEMRKFDGKPLDAAYNKARAANEPLYEISQIKGTSETYPSLSPNDEFAGFEQWDYTLSADSERPSHRRGSFLRPALLDGMSEAVKGLGNPFKYGLIGDSDSHNAAGSNEEFNYTGKFAFENNPKERLTGLPGQPPAQILQIREFSSGGLAGVWAPQNTREAIYDAMQRKETFATSGPMLKVRFFGSFDYAVDDVDKADFVKRAYARGVPMGGDLKPGSGKAPTFLVSALKDPKSGNLDRIQIVKGWIDESGKQQEKIYDVSWSGERKIGADGKLPAVGSSVDLSTATYTDKIGAAALATGWTDPDFNADQHAFYYARVLEIPTPRWNTYDAVRQKMAPLGDVPATLQERAWSSPIWYSPEG
;
A
#
# COMPACT_ATOMS: atom_id res chain seq x y z
N MET A 1 -73.52 -1.43 -33.61
CA MET A 1 -72.34 -2.15 -34.15
C MET A 1 -71.09 -1.69 -33.41
N LYS A 2 -70.11 -2.58 -33.35
CA LYS A 2 -68.88 -2.55 -32.53
C LYS A 2 -67.95 -1.35 -32.83
N ALA A 3 -67.45 -0.77 -31.72
CA ALA A 3 -66.06 -0.42 -31.37
C ALA A 3 -65.03 0.03 -32.45
N SER A 4 -64.32 1.14 -32.18
CA SER A 4 -62.91 1.17 -31.67
C SER A 4 -62.32 2.60 -31.82
N ARG A 5 -62.20 3.38 -30.74
CA ARG A 5 -61.00 3.71 -29.92
C ARG A 5 -60.00 4.75 -30.50
N SER A 6 -59.98 5.87 -29.78
CA SER A 6 -58.95 6.88 -29.43
C SER A 6 -57.50 6.71 -29.88
N ILE A 7 -56.82 7.85 -30.14
CA ILE A 7 -55.42 8.14 -29.73
C ILE A 7 -55.08 9.64 -29.91
N THR A 8 -54.46 10.21 -28.85
CA THR A 8 -53.60 11.41 -28.68
C THR A 8 -54.04 12.80 -29.16
N PHE A 9 -53.98 13.78 -28.23
CA PHE A 9 -53.06 14.91 -28.32
C PHE A 9 -52.92 15.57 -26.92
N ALA A 10 -51.76 15.41 -26.29
CA ALA A 10 -51.31 16.26 -25.17
C ALA A 10 -49.79 16.36 -25.26
N ALA A 11 -49.34 17.26 -26.15
CA ALA A 11 -47.97 17.76 -26.19
C ALA A 11 -47.98 19.17 -25.59
N ILE A 12 -46.85 19.56 -25.01
CA ILE A 12 -46.53 20.85 -24.35
C ILE A 12 -46.70 20.81 -22.82
N LEU A 13 -45.78 20.08 -22.17
CA LEU A 13 -45.26 20.39 -20.82
C LEU A 13 -44.00 19.54 -20.56
N CYS A 14 -42.98 19.72 -21.40
CA CYS A 14 -41.63 19.21 -21.16
C CYS A 14 -40.62 20.23 -21.69
N ALA A 15 -40.45 21.33 -20.98
CA ALA A 15 -39.30 22.19 -21.12
C ALA A 15 -38.86 22.66 -19.74
N GLN A 16 -37.57 22.41 -19.44
CA GLN A 16 -36.80 22.94 -18.31
C GLN A 16 -37.04 22.31 -16.93
N ALA A 17 -36.58 21.07 -16.79
CA ALA A 17 -35.91 20.64 -15.57
C ALA A 17 -34.50 20.16 -15.94
N ALA A 18 -33.70 21.03 -16.54
CA ALA A 18 -32.25 20.89 -16.49
C ALA A 18 -31.85 21.29 -15.06
N ALA A 19 -31.86 20.32 -14.15
CA ALA A 19 -31.28 20.50 -12.83
C ALA A 19 -29.78 20.75 -13.01
N SER A 20 -29.38 22.02 -12.96
CA SER A 20 -28.00 22.40 -12.67
C SER A 20 -27.64 21.79 -11.32
N ALA A 21 -26.96 20.64 -11.34
CA ALA A 21 -26.22 20.18 -10.17
C ALA A 21 -25.16 21.25 -9.91
N GLN A 22 -25.47 22.18 -9.02
CA GLN A 22 -24.49 23.14 -8.52
C GLN A 22 -23.38 22.29 -7.91
N ALA A 23 -22.20 22.27 -8.55
CA ALA A 23 -21.04 21.60 -8.01
C ALA A 23 -20.87 22.09 -6.57
N ALA A 24 -20.98 21.19 -5.60
CA ALA A 24 -20.81 21.55 -4.20
C ALA A 24 -19.43 22.22 -4.09
N ALA A 25 -19.38 23.41 -3.50
CA ALA A 25 -18.13 24.14 -3.35
C ALA A 25 -17.11 23.27 -2.60
N LEU A 26 -15.88 23.22 -3.08
CA LEU A 26 -14.78 22.50 -2.45
C LEU A 26 -14.62 23.02 -1.01
N PRO A 27 -14.54 22.14 0.02
CA PRO A 27 -14.27 22.57 1.39
C PRO A 27 -12.98 23.39 1.46
N PRO A 28 -12.87 24.43 2.31
CA PRO A 28 -11.66 25.23 2.42
C PRO A 28 -10.47 24.37 2.84
N ALA A 29 -9.27 24.75 2.36
CA ALA A 29 -8.03 24.10 2.75
C ALA A 29 -7.79 24.18 4.26
N ASN A 30 -7.51 23.04 4.89
CA ASN A 30 -7.13 22.98 6.30
C ASN A 30 -5.62 23.24 6.43
N PRO A 31 -5.18 24.36 7.04
CA PRO A 31 -3.74 24.64 7.20
C PRO A 31 -3.03 23.68 8.16
N GLU A 32 -3.78 22.90 8.95
CA GLU A 32 -3.25 21.85 9.83
C GLU A 32 -3.27 20.47 9.18
N ASN A 33 -3.71 20.37 7.92
CA ASN A 33 -3.95 19.14 7.18
C ASN A 33 -4.99 18.19 7.80
N ASN A 34 -5.65 17.41 6.94
CA ASN A 34 -6.54 16.32 7.31
C ASN A 34 -5.85 14.99 7.01
N ALA A 35 -6.11 13.96 7.82
CA ALA A 35 -5.71 12.60 7.50
C ALA A 35 -6.73 12.01 6.53
N TYR A 36 -6.28 11.71 5.32
CA TYR A 36 -7.04 10.96 4.32
C TYR A 36 -6.49 9.55 4.23
N PHE A 37 -7.39 8.58 4.12
CA PHE A 37 -7.08 7.16 3.99
C PHE A 37 -7.46 6.65 2.63
N GLY A 38 -6.58 5.89 2.00
CA GLY A 38 -6.85 5.35 0.69
C GLY A 38 -5.90 4.26 0.31
N ASN A 39 -6.01 3.84 -0.94
CA ASN A 39 -5.20 2.75 -1.46
C ASN A 39 -4.92 2.96 -2.95
N LEU A 40 -3.66 2.79 -3.33
CA LEU A 40 -3.14 3.07 -4.67
C LEU A 40 -2.83 1.81 -5.45
N HIS A 41 -3.02 0.64 -4.85
CA HIS A 41 -2.54 -0.62 -5.39
C HIS A 41 -3.63 -1.67 -5.26
N ILE A 42 -4.54 -1.63 -6.24
CA ILE A 42 -5.59 -2.61 -6.43
C ILE A 42 -5.66 -3.03 -7.89
N HIS A 43 -5.91 -4.32 -8.09
CA HIS A 43 -6.12 -4.93 -9.38
C HIS A 43 -7.57 -5.37 -9.53
N THR A 44 -8.06 -5.35 -10.75
CA THR A 44 -9.42 -5.72 -11.15
C THR A 44 -9.39 -6.96 -12.06
N GLY A 45 -10.53 -7.33 -12.64
CA GLY A 45 -10.58 -8.32 -13.71
C GLY A 45 -9.90 -7.87 -15.01
N TRP A 46 -9.32 -6.66 -15.05
CA TRP A 46 -8.55 -6.16 -16.19
C TRP A 46 -7.07 -6.47 -16.05
N SER A 47 -6.57 -6.75 -14.85
CA SER A 47 -5.28 -7.40 -14.68
C SER A 47 -5.33 -8.86 -15.15
N PHE A 48 -4.28 -9.34 -15.81
CA PHE A 48 -4.25 -10.69 -16.38
C PHE A 48 -4.30 -11.79 -15.30
N ASP A 49 -3.70 -11.54 -14.14
CA ASP A 49 -3.70 -12.45 -13.01
C ASP A 49 -4.97 -12.31 -12.16
N GLY A 50 -5.56 -11.12 -12.06
CA GLY A 50 -6.90 -10.93 -11.51
C GLY A 50 -7.96 -11.70 -12.28
N PHE A 51 -7.97 -11.58 -13.61
CA PHE A 51 -8.91 -12.30 -14.47
C PHE A 51 -8.76 -13.83 -14.36
N THR A 52 -7.53 -14.34 -14.50
CA THR A 52 -7.29 -15.79 -14.46
C THR A 52 -7.60 -16.41 -13.09
N ASN A 53 -7.41 -15.66 -12.02
CA ASN A 53 -7.80 -16.05 -10.66
C ASN A 53 -9.29 -15.77 -10.34
N GLY A 54 -10.10 -15.46 -11.35
CA GLY A 54 -11.56 -15.50 -11.31
C GLY A 54 -12.26 -14.14 -11.18
N SER A 55 -11.51 -13.04 -11.14
CA SER A 55 -12.09 -11.71 -11.00
C SER A 55 -12.89 -11.32 -12.23
N LYS A 56 -14.10 -10.81 -11.99
CA LYS A 56 -15.00 -10.27 -13.02
C LYS A 56 -15.27 -8.78 -12.81
N THR A 57 -14.54 -8.16 -11.89
CA THR A 57 -14.71 -6.75 -11.54
C THR A 57 -14.07 -5.84 -12.57
N THR A 58 -14.60 -4.63 -12.66
CA THR A 58 -14.12 -3.56 -13.52
C THR A 58 -13.47 -2.44 -12.70
N PRO A 59 -12.72 -1.51 -13.33
CA PRO A 59 -12.25 -0.31 -12.65
C PRO A 59 -13.38 0.50 -11.97
N THR A 60 -14.56 0.56 -12.58
CA THR A 60 -15.73 1.23 -11.98
C THR A 60 -16.22 0.52 -10.72
N ASP A 61 -16.17 -0.81 -10.68
CA ASP A 61 -16.53 -1.57 -9.47
C ASP A 61 -15.54 -1.26 -8.34
N ALA A 62 -14.24 -1.16 -8.63
CA ALA A 62 -13.22 -0.80 -7.65
C ALA A 62 -13.53 0.55 -6.97
N TYR A 63 -13.82 1.58 -7.78
CA TYR A 63 -14.21 2.89 -7.25
C TYR A 63 -15.55 2.86 -6.51
N ALA A 64 -16.52 2.03 -6.95
CA ALA A 64 -17.79 1.87 -6.27
C ALA A 64 -17.60 1.24 -4.88
N TRP A 65 -16.78 0.20 -4.77
CA TRP A 65 -16.45 -0.48 -3.52
C TRP A 65 -15.78 0.47 -2.53
N ALA A 66 -14.76 1.23 -2.97
CA ALA A 66 -14.05 2.18 -2.10
C ALA A 66 -14.98 3.28 -1.54
N GLN A 67 -16.05 3.63 -2.28
CA GLN A 67 -17.09 4.56 -1.82
C GLN A 67 -18.16 3.90 -0.93
N GLY A 68 -18.01 2.63 -0.55
CA GLY A 68 -18.96 1.91 0.30
C GLY A 68 -20.13 1.26 -0.45
N LYS A 69 -20.08 1.12 -1.78
CA LYS A 69 -21.13 0.44 -2.54
C LYS A 69 -20.85 -1.06 -2.64
N THR A 70 -21.90 -1.85 -2.76
CA THR A 70 -21.79 -3.29 -2.99
C THR A 70 -21.33 -3.58 -4.41
N ILE A 71 -20.39 -4.52 -4.55
CA ILE A 71 -19.90 -5.04 -5.84
C ILE A 71 -19.96 -6.56 -5.89
N THR A 72 -19.84 -7.12 -7.08
CA THR A 72 -19.89 -8.58 -7.28
C THR A 72 -18.75 -9.30 -6.56
N GLY A 73 -19.07 -10.40 -5.88
CA GLY A 73 -18.09 -11.33 -5.30
C GLY A 73 -17.36 -12.22 -6.31
N SER A 74 -17.55 -12.03 -7.62
CA SER A 74 -16.88 -12.83 -8.66
C SER A 74 -17.03 -14.35 -8.51
N GLY A 75 -18.14 -14.82 -7.94
CA GLY A 75 -18.42 -16.23 -7.65
C GLY A 75 -18.57 -16.53 -6.15
N GLY A 76 -18.06 -15.65 -5.28
CA GLY A 76 -18.35 -15.62 -3.85
C GLY A 76 -19.51 -14.67 -3.49
N PRO A 77 -19.74 -14.44 -2.19
CA PRO A 77 -20.68 -13.42 -1.71
C PRO A 77 -20.30 -12.02 -2.20
N ASP A 78 -21.31 -11.17 -2.39
CA ASP A 78 -21.08 -9.75 -2.73
C ASP A 78 -20.19 -9.06 -1.68
N MET A 79 -19.35 -8.13 -2.15
CA MET A 79 -18.34 -7.46 -1.34
C MET A 79 -18.72 -6.00 -1.12
N GLN A 80 -18.46 -5.48 0.08
CA GLN A 80 -18.67 -4.09 0.47
C GLN A 80 -17.74 -3.73 1.63
N ILE A 81 -16.96 -2.66 1.49
CA ILE A 81 -16.13 -2.12 2.59
C ILE A 81 -17.02 -1.59 3.72
N ARG A 82 -16.57 -1.71 4.98
CA ARG A 82 -17.33 -1.18 6.12
C ARG A 82 -17.02 0.29 6.38
N THR A 83 -15.78 0.71 6.17
CA THR A 83 -15.38 2.12 6.28
C THR A 83 -14.90 2.62 4.92
N PRO A 84 -15.69 3.45 4.20
CA PRO A 84 -15.30 4.00 2.90
C PRO A 84 -13.96 4.74 2.94
N LEU A 85 -13.27 4.76 1.81
CA LEU A 85 -11.96 5.40 1.63
C LEU A 85 -12.11 6.82 1.08
N ASP A 86 -11.12 7.66 1.37
CA ASP A 86 -11.03 9.04 0.87
C ASP A 86 -10.45 9.09 -0.55
N PHE A 87 -9.57 8.15 -0.90
CA PHE A 87 -9.02 8.03 -2.24
C PHE A 87 -8.74 6.57 -2.64
N TYR A 88 -8.74 6.31 -3.96
CA TYR A 88 -8.49 4.98 -4.50
C TYR A 88 -7.89 5.05 -5.91
N MET A 89 -6.97 4.15 -6.25
CA MET A 89 -6.42 4.04 -7.61
C MET A 89 -6.40 2.59 -8.05
N VAL A 90 -6.93 2.33 -9.25
CA VAL A 90 -6.75 1.06 -9.95
C VAL A 90 -5.36 1.03 -10.56
N ALA A 91 -4.57 0.02 -10.21
CA ALA A 91 -3.18 -0.17 -10.62
C ALA A 91 -3.01 -1.49 -11.38
N ASP A 92 -3.97 -1.85 -12.25
CA ASP A 92 -3.86 -3.04 -13.08
C ASP A 92 -2.49 -3.10 -13.79
N HIS A 93 -1.91 -4.30 -13.90
CA HIS A 93 -0.60 -4.50 -14.53
C HIS A 93 -0.58 -3.91 -15.95
N ALA A 94 0.46 -3.11 -16.27
CA ALA A 94 0.72 -2.65 -17.64
C ALA A 94 0.88 -3.83 -18.61
N GLU A 95 1.36 -4.96 -18.08
CA GLU A 95 1.54 -6.23 -18.77
C GLU A 95 0.18 -6.85 -19.06
N TYR A 96 -0.16 -6.95 -20.35
CA TYR A 96 -1.42 -7.54 -20.81
C TYR A 96 -2.67 -6.87 -20.21
N MET A 97 -2.57 -5.57 -19.88
CA MET A 97 -3.65 -4.76 -19.32
C MET A 97 -4.93 -4.89 -20.15
N GLY A 98 -6.00 -5.42 -19.54
CA GLY A 98 -7.31 -5.68 -20.15
C GLY A 98 -7.33 -6.76 -21.25
N ILE A 99 -6.18 -7.27 -21.69
CA ILE A 99 -6.05 -8.20 -22.83
C ILE A 99 -6.80 -9.51 -22.55
N PHE A 100 -6.65 -10.07 -21.35
CA PHE A 100 -7.29 -11.34 -21.00
C PHE A 100 -8.81 -11.21 -20.91
N ASN A 101 -9.29 -10.11 -20.34
CA ASN A 101 -10.70 -9.79 -20.29
C ASN A 101 -11.31 -9.71 -21.71
N GLN A 102 -10.58 -9.14 -22.68
CA GLN A 102 -11.03 -9.05 -24.08
C GLN A 102 -11.19 -10.42 -24.76
N MET A 103 -10.60 -11.51 -24.24
CA MET A 103 -10.81 -12.86 -24.76
C MET A 103 -12.24 -13.36 -24.51
N THR A 104 -12.99 -12.75 -23.59
CA THR A 104 -14.39 -13.06 -23.34
C THR A 104 -15.35 -12.41 -24.33
N ASN A 105 -14.89 -11.38 -25.05
CA ASN A 105 -15.70 -10.64 -26.01
C ASN A 105 -15.65 -11.34 -27.39
N PRO A 106 -16.77 -11.92 -27.89
CA PRO A 106 -16.78 -12.65 -29.16
C PRO A 106 -16.38 -11.79 -30.38
N ASP A 107 -16.53 -10.48 -30.28
CA ASP A 107 -16.17 -9.54 -31.34
C ASP A 107 -14.68 -9.19 -31.34
N SER A 108 -13.98 -9.42 -30.23
CA SER A 108 -12.54 -9.20 -30.13
C SER A 108 -11.76 -10.25 -30.92
N PRO A 109 -10.71 -9.87 -31.69
CA PRO A 109 -9.79 -10.83 -32.30
C PRO A 109 -9.15 -11.78 -31.28
N LEU A 110 -8.96 -11.31 -30.04
CA LEU A 110 -8.38 -12.11 -28.95
C LEU A 110 -9.29 -13.26 -28.50
N SER A 111 -10.60 -13.23 -28.77
CA SER A 111 -11.47 -14.38 -28.47
C SER A 111 -11.21 -15.58 -29.41
N LYS A 112 -10.51 -15.35 -30.52
CA LYS A 112 -10.31 -16.33 -31.61
C LYS A 112 -8.95 -17.02 -31.54
N ILE A 113 -8.01 -16.52 -30.74
CA ILE A 113 -6.68 -17.12 -30.60
C ILE A 113 -6.73 -18.40 -29.75
N PRO A 114 -5.84 -19.38 -29.96
CA PRO A 114 -5.86 -20.64 -29.22
C PRO A 114 -5.76 -20.51 -27.70
N LEU A 115 -5.14 -19.44 -27.19
CA LEU A 115 -4.97 -19.17 -25.76
C LEU A 115 -6.32 -18.85 -25.07
N ALA A 116 -7.27 -18.24 -25.79
CA ALA A 116 -8.54 -17.76 -25.23
C ALA A 116 -9.31 -18.87 -24.50
N LYS A 117 -9.39 -20.07 -25.08
CA LYS A 117 -10.11 -21.21 -24.49
C LYS A 117 -9.58 -21.63 -23.12
N PHE A 118 -8.30 -21.38 -22.84
CA PHE A 118 -7.67 -21.73 -21.58
C PHE A 118 -7.82 -20.58 -20.56
N VAL A 119 -7.62 -19.34 -21.00
CA VAL A 119 -7.80 -18.13 -20.19
C VAL A 119 -9.25 -17.98 -19.71
N THR A 120 -10.22 -18.24 -20.59
CA THR A 120 -11.66 -18.13 -20.29
C THR A 120 -12.29 -19.46 -19.89
N SER A 121 -11.48 -20.49 -19.59
CA SER A 121 -11.99 -21.81 -19.19
C SER A 121 -12.90 -21.68 -17.97
N PRO A 122 -14.05 -22.38 -17.90
CA PRO A 122 -14.87 -22.41 -16.69
C PRO A 122 -14.15 -23.11 -15.52
N ASP A 123 -13.18 -23.99 -15.80
CA ASP A 123 -12.37 -24.69 -14.81
C ASP A 123 -11.28 -23.75 -14.23
N PRO A 124 -11.33 -23.41 -12.93
CA PRO A 124 -10.32 -22.56 -12.28
C PRO A 124 -8.91 -23.14 -12.34
N GLY A 125 -8.76 -24.46 -12.27
CA GLY A 125 -7.45 -25.12 -12.33
C GLY A 125 -6.77 -24.90 -13.68
N ILE A 126 -7.53 -24.96 -14.77
CA ILE A 126 -7.01 -24.64 -16.11
C ILE A 126 -6.59 -23.17 -16.20
N ARG A 127 -7.38 -22.23 -15.68
CA ARG A 127 -7.03 -20.80 -15.71
C ARG A 127 -5.78 -20.50 -14.89
N ILE A 128 -5.67 -21.04 -13.68
CA ILE A 128 -4.50 -20.86 -12.78
C ILE A 128 -3.23 -21.44 -13.43
N GLN A 129 -3.30 -22.63 -14.04
CA GLN A 129 -2.15 -23.21 -14.76
C GLN A 129 -1.75 -22.38 -15.98
N THR A 130 -2.73 -21.79 -16.66
CA THR A 130 -2.49 -20.89 -17.81
C THR A 130 -1.81 -19.61 -17.36
N PHE A 131 -2.27 -19.00 -16.26
CA PHE A 131 -1.58 -17.88 -15.61
C PHE A 131 -0.14 -18.22 -15.26
N ALA A 132 0.10 -19.33 -14.55
CA ALA A 132 1.44 -19.73 -14.15
C ALA A 132 2.37 -19.93 -15.37
N LYS A 133 1.83 -20.43 -16.50
CA LYS A 133 2.59 -20.53 -17.76
C LYS A 133 2.96 -19.14 -18.30
N VAL A 134 1.99 -18.25 -18.46
CA VAL A 134 2.23 -16.90 -18.99
C VAL A 134 3.18 -16.11 -18.10
N LEU A 135 3.01 -16.21 -16.78
CA LEU A 135 3.91 -15.57 -15.81
C LEU A 135 5.36 -16.06 -15.96
N ARG A 136 5.58 -17.37 -16.10
CA ARG A 136 6.93 -17.93 -16.33
C ARG A 136 7.55 -17.44 -17.64
N GLU A 137 6.74 -17.31 -18.70
CA GLU A 137 7.21 -16.79 -19.98
C GLU A 137 7.59 -15.31 -19.86
N MET A 138 6.77 -14.52 -19.17
CA MET A 138 7.04 -13.10 -18.86
C MET A 138 8.32 -12.94 -18.02
N SER A 139 8.49 -13.72 -16.95
CA SER A 139 9.72 -13.68 -16.12
C SER A 139 10.97 -14.12 -16.87
N ALA A 140 10.82 -14.87 -17.96
CA ALA A 140 11.89 -15.26 -18.88
C ALA A 140 12.13 -14.23 -20.01
N GLY A 141 11.44 -13.09 -19.98
CA GLY A 141 11.55 -12.03 -20.99
C GLY A 141 10.89 -12.37 -22.33
N LYS A 142 9.99 -13.35 -22.37
CA LYS A 142 9.27 -13.72 -23.60
C LYS A 142 8.04 -12.84 -23.77
N ARG A 143 7.82 -12.41 -25.01
CA ARG A 143 6.67 -11.60 -25.42
C ARG A 143 5.82 -12.36 -26.43
N ASP A 144 4.53 -12.48 -26.15
CA ASP A 144 3.57 -13.02 -27.13
C ASP A 144 3.09 -11.89 -28.06
N PRO A 145 3.35 -11.97 -29.38
CA PRO A 145 2.93 -10.95 -30.32
C PRO A 145 1.40 -10.83 -30.42
N ASP A 146 0.65 -11.91 -30.20
CA ASP A 146 -0.82 -11.89 -30.25
C ASP A 146 -1.43 -11.10 -29.09
N LEU A 147 -0.67 -10.91 -28.00
CA LEU A 147 -1.10 -10.20 -26.79
C LEU A 147 -0.59 -8.76 -26.72
N SER A 148 0.12 -8.29 -27.75
CA SER A 148 0.94 -7.08 -27.71
C SER A 148 0.47 -5.97 -28.67
N ASP A 149 -0.80 -5.96 -29.08
CA ASP A 149 -1.33 -4.93 -29.99
C ASP A 149 -1.40 -3.55 -29.30
N PRO A 150 -0.62 -2.56 -29.76
CA PRO A 150 -0.59 -1.22 -29.15
C PRO A 150 -1.92 -0.48 -29.27
N LYS A 151 -2.74 -0.74 -30.30
CA LYS A 151 -4.05 -0.08 -30.43
C LYS A 151 -5.02 -0.54 -29.36
N LEU A 152 -4.97 -1.84 -29.04
CA LEU A 152 -5.80 -2.39 -27.98
C LEU A 152 -5.32 -1.92 -26.60
N ALA A 153 -4.00 -1.92 -26.36
CA ALA A 153 -3.42 -1.40 -25.13
C ALA A 153 -3.82 0.07 -24.88
N HIS A 154 -3.73 0.92 -25.91
CA HIS A 154 -4.21 2.31 -25.87
C HIS A 154 -5.69 2.40 -25.49
N SER A 155 -6.55 1.62 -26.17
CA SER A 155 -8.00 1.66 -25.91
C SER A 155 -8.38 1.19 -24.50
N VAL A 156 -7.65 0.23 -23.93
CA VAL A 156 -7.85 -0.19 -22.53
C VAL A 156 -7.38 0.91 -21.58
N TRP A 157 -6.22 1.51 -21.84
CA TRP A 157 -5.68 2.59 -21.03
C TRP A 157 -6.61 3.80 -20.96
N GLU A 158 -7.16 4.24 -22.10
CA GLU A 158 -8.17 5.30 -22.16
C GLU A 158 -9.41 4.99 -21.30
N GLN A 159 -9.83 3.73 -21.23
CA GLN A 159 -10.97 3.34 -20.41
C GLN A 159 -10.66 3.36 -18.91
N ILE A 160 -9.45 3.03 -18.49
CA ILE A 160 -9.01 3.16 -17.09
C ILE A 160 -8.98 4.62 -16.67
N ILE A 161 -8.40 5.50 -17.50
CA ILE A 161 -8.40 6.96 -17.27
C ILE A 161 -9.83 7.48 -17.15
N LYS A 162 -10.69 7.12 -18.09
CA LYS A 162 -12.10 7.52 -18.08
C LYS A 162 -12.83 7.05 -16.84
N ALA A 163 -12.57 5.83 -16.36
CA ALA A 163 -13.17 5.31 -15.14
C ALA A 163 -12.70 6.10 -13.90
N ALA A 164 -11.40 6.45 -13.83
CA ALA A 164 -10.87 7.31 -12.77
C ALA A 164 -11.57 8.68 -12.80
N ASP A 165 -11.59 9.37 -13.93
CA ASP A 165 -12.18 10.70 -14.07
C ASP A 165 -13.69 10.73 -13.79
N ALA A 166 -14.43 9.72 -14.25
CA ALA A 166 -15.87 9.63 -14.00
C ALA A 166 -16.23 9.44 -12.51
N ASN A 167 -15.30 8.94 -11.70
CA ASN A 167 -15.50 8.72 -10.27
C ASN A 167 -14.81 9.76 -9.38
N TYR A 168 -14.04 10.70 -9.96
CA TYR A 168 -13.40 11.76 -9.19
C TYR A 168 -14.44 12.78 -8.70
N VAL A 169 -14.55 12.95 -7.39
CA VAL A 169 -15.42 13.94 -6.76
C VAL A 169 -14.59 14.80 -5.79
N PRO A 170 -13.99 15.91 -6.25
CA PRO A 170 -13.15 16.78 -5.42
C PRO A 170 -13.82 17.14 -4.10
N GLY A 171 -13.07 17.02 -3.00
CA GLY A 171 -13.53 17.27 -1.64
C GLY A 171 -14.32 16.12 -1.01
N LYS A 172 -14.57 15.02 -1.72
CA LYS A 172 -15.32 13.85 -1.22
C LYS A 172 -14.63 12.52 -1.48
N PHE A 173 -14.18 12.27 -2.70
CA PHE A 173 -13.53 11.03 -3.10
C PHE A 173 -12.55 11.29 -4.24
N THR A 174 -11.27 10.99 -4.02
CA THR A 174 -10.22 11.21 -5.01
C THR A 174 -9.86 9.91 -5.73
N THR A 175 -9.80 9.96 -7.06
CA THR A 175 -9.25 8.87 -7.88
C THR A 175 -7.96 9.33 -8.55
N PHE A 176 -7.09 8.39 -8.89
CA PHE A 176 -5.91 8.67 -9.70
C PHE A 176 -5.93 7.82 -10.97
N ALA A 177 -5.28 8.30 -12.03
CA ALA A 177 -4.86 7.43 -13.12
C ALA A 177 -3.49 6.84 -12.77
N GLY A 178 -3.31 5.55 -13.01
CA GLY A 178 -2.07 4.85 -12.74
C GLY A 178 -2.12 3.40 -13.18
N PHE A 179 -1.00 2.70 -12.97
CA PHE A 179 -0.80 1.32 -13.40
C PHE A 179 0.33 0.68 -12.57
N GLU A 180 0.41 -0.64 -12.55
CA GLU A 180 1.60 -1.34 -12.03
C GLU A 180 2.56 -1.70 -13.17
N TRP A 181 3.83 -1.36 -13.02
CA TRP A 181 4.93 -1.85 -13.84
C TRP A 181 5.55 -3.10 -13.19
N THR A 182 5.31 -4.27 -13.79
CA THR A 182 5.45 -5.59 -13.12
C THR A 182 6.79 -6.26 -13.42
N SER A 183 7.91 -5.59 -13.10
CA SER A 183 9.24 -6.15 -13.33
C SER A 183 9.57 -7.28 -12.34
N ASN A 184 9.80 -8.50 -12.84
CA ASN A 184 10.05 -9.67 -11.99
C ASN A 184 11.26 -10.53 -12.44
N PRO A 185 12.44 -9.91 -12.66
CA PRO A 185 13.62 -10.61 -13.19
C PRO A 185 13.96 -11.83 -12.33
N GLN A 186 14.14 -13.00 -12.98
CA GLN A 186 14.41 -14.26 -12.27
C GLN A 186 13.35 -14.63 -11.21
N ALA A 187 12.09 -14.27 -11.46
CA ALA A 187 10.96 -14.47 -10.53
C ALA A 187 11.10 -13.73 -9.17
N ARG A 188 11.87 -12.64 -9.14
CA ARG A 188 12.05 -11.79 -7.97
C ARG A 188 11.31 -10.48 -8.13
N ASN A 189 10.52 -10.10 -7.12
CA ASN A 189 9.72 -8.88 -7.16
C ASN A 189 10.59 -7.63 -7.35
N LEU A 190 10.31 -6.85 -8.39
CA LEU A 190 10.86 -5.52 -8.62
C LEU A 190 9.78 -4.59 -9.19
N HIS A 191 8.54 -4.75 -8.74
CA HIS A 191 7.39 -4.00 -9.25
C HIS A 191 7.39 -2.54 -8.76
N ARG A 192 6.68 -1.67 -9.47
CA ARG A 192 6.32 -0.32 -9.02
C ARG A 192 4.90 0.02 -9.44
N VAL A 193 4.15 0.63 -8.53
CA VAL A 193 2.93 1.36 -8.90
C VAL A 193 3.31 2.75 -9.38
N VAL A 194 2.84 3.15 -10.56
CA VAL A 194 3.05 4.50 -11.13
C VAL A 194 1.75 5.30 -10.99
N VAL A 195 1.86 6.45 -10.33
CA VAL A 195 0.72 7.33 -10.02
C VAL A 195 0.89 8.65 -10.77
N PHE A 196 -0.11 9.07 -11.53
CA PHE A 196 -0.15 10.39 -12.14
C PHE A 196 -0.91 11.38 -11.25
N ARG A 197 -0.40 12.61 -11.16
CA ARG A 197 -0.99 13.69 -10.36
C ARG A 197 -2.34 14.13 -10.91
N ASP A 198 -2.51 14.15 -12.21
CA ASP A 198 -3.72 14.56 -12.93
C ASP A 198 -3.86 13.75 -14.23
N THR A 199 -4.91 14.04 -15.02
CA THR A 199 -5.20 13.36 -16.28
C THR A 199 -5.03 14.24 -17.51
N GLU A 200 -4.36 15.40 -17.39
CA GLU A 200 -4.27 16.38 -18.47
C GLU A 200 -3.22 16.04 -19.54
N HIS A 201 -2.10 15.47 -19.10
CA HIS A 201 -0.91 15.24 -19.94
C HIS A 201 -0.44 13.78 -19.92
N LEU A 202 -1.39 12.83 -19.90
CA LEU A 202 -1.06 11.40 -19.87
C LEU A 202 -0.52 10.91 -21.22
N PRO A 203 0.39 9.92 -21.23
CA PRO A 203 0.83 9.30 -22.46
C PRO A 203 -0.26 8.40 -23.05
N ASP A 204 -0.26 8.29 -24.38
CA ASP A 204 -1.08 7.35 -25.15
C ASP A 204 -0.86 5.88 -24.71
N LEU A 205 0.36 5.53 -24.31
CA LEU A 205 0.73 4.21 -23.83
C LEU A 205 1.61 4.30 -22.59
N VAL A 206 1.37 3.39 -21.64
CA VAL A 206 2.21 3.19 -20.46
C VAL A 206 3.40 2.29 -20.78
N LEU A 207 4.51 2.44 -20.04
CA LEU A 207 5.67 1.56 -20.19
C LEU A 207 5.38 0.20 -19.54
N SER A 208 5.60 -0.89 -20.27
CA SER A 208 5.50 -2.25 -19.75
C SER A 208 6.88 -2.83 -19.40
N ALA A 209 6.93 -3.67 -18.38
CA ALA A 209 8.05 -4.54 -18.05
C ALA A 209 8.38 -5.56 -19.16
N LEU A 210 7.45 -5.80 -20.11
CA LEU A 210 7.72 -6.53 -21.35
C LEU A 210 8.70 -5.80 -22.27
N ASP A 211 8.81 -4.47 -22.16
CA ASP A 211 9.74 -3.67 -22.94
C ASP A 211 11.10 -3.53 -22.23
N SER A 212 11.13 -3.48 -20.90
CA SER A 212 12.34 -3.56 -20.08
C SER A 212 12.01 -3.90 -18.63
N SER A 213 12.82 -4.74 -17.98
CA SER A 213 12.73 -5.03 -16.54
C SER A 213 13.61 -4.11 -15.67
N ASP A 214 14.34 -3.17 -16.28
CA ASP A 214 15.28 -2.28 -15.59
C ASP A 214 14.58 -0.99 -15.08
N PRO A 215 14.61 -0.70 -13.76
CA PRO A 215 14.05 0.53 -13.20
C PRO A 215 14.66 1.82 -13.78
N GLU A 216 15.94 1.83 -14.21
CA GLU A 216 16.55 3.01 -14.81
C GLU A 216 15.87 3.37 -16.16
N VAL A 217 15.35 2.37 -16.88
CA VAL A 217 14.54 2.60 -18.10
C VAL A 217 13.17 3.18 -17.74
N LEU A 218 12.53 2.69 -16.67
CA LEU A 218 11.29 3.26 -16.16
C LEU A 218 11.48 4.73 -15.76
N TRP A 219 12.50 5.03 -14.96
CA TRP A 219 12.78 6.39 -14.51
C TRP A 219 13.08 7.33 -15.68
N LYS A 220 13.84 6.87 -16.68
CA LYS A 220 14.06 7.64 -17.89
C LYS A 220 12.74 7.92 -18.64
N TRP A 221 11.87 6.92 -18.77
CA TRP A 221 10.55 7.11 -19.38
C TRP A 221 9.69 8.10 -18.59
N MET A 222 9.75 8.06 -17.26
CA MET A 222 9.05 9.03 -16.39
C MET A 222 9.57 10.45 -16.61
N ASP A 223 10.90 10.63 -16.72
CA ASP A 223 11.50 11.94 -17.04
C ASP A 223 11.04 12.45 -18.42
N ASP A 224 10.96 11.56 -19.41
CA ASP A 224 10.45 11.88 -20.74
C ASP A 224 8.94 12.26 -20.68
N GLN A 225 8.14 11.68 -19.77
CA GLN A 225 6.75 12.10 -19.54
C GLN A 225 6.66 13.46 -18.85
N ARG A 226 7.52 13.72 -17.86
CA ARG A 226 7.60 15.05 -17.22
C ARG A 226 7.96 16.15 -18.21
N ALA A 227 8.88 15.86 -19.13
CA ALA A 227 9.22 16.79 -20.22
C ALA A 227 8.04 17.09 -21.16
N ARG A 228 7.01 16.24 -21.18
CA ARG A 228 5.77 16.41 -21.96
C ARG A 228 4.61 16.98 -21.15
N GLY A 229 4.83 17.34 -19.89
CA GLY A 229 3.84 18.00 -19.02
C GLY A 229 3.19 17.09 -17.98
N ALA A 230 3.42 15.78 -18.00
CA ALA A 230 2.90 14.88 -16.97
C ALA A 230 3.58 15.14 -15.63
N THR A 231 2.86 14.96 -14.52
CA THR A 231 3.47 14.85 -13.19
C THR A 231 3.16 13.47 -12.62
N LEU A 232 4.19 12.73 -12.24
CA LEU A 232 4.09 11.34 -11.82
C LEU A 232 5.21 10.91 -10.86
N LEU A 233 4.90 9.91 -10.06
CA LEU A 233 5.82 9.21 -9.14
C LEU A 233 5.64 7.70 -9.28
N ALA A 234 6.64 6.94 -8.81
CA ALA A 234 6.61 5.50 -8.72
C ALA A 234 6.70 5.08 -7.23
N ILE A 235 6.05 3.98 -6.88
CA ILE A 235 6.01 3.42 -5.53
C ILE A 235 6.49 1.97 -5.62
N PRO A 236 7.77 1.68 -5.29
CA PRO A 236 8.20 0.31 -5.07
C PRO A 236 7.42 -0.35 -3.94
N HIS A 237 7.18 -1.65 -4.06
CA HIS A 237 6.39 -2.41 -3.10
C HIS A 237 6.83 -3.87 -2.98
N ASN A 238 6.41 -4.55 -1.91
CA ASN A 238 6.58 -6.00 -1.73
C ASN A 238 8.04 -6.47 -1.79
N GLY A 239 8.94 -5.69 -1.18
CA GLY A 239 10.38 -5.97 -1.13
C GLY A 239 10.72 -7.32 -0.51
N ASN A 240 9.92 -7.82 0.43
CA ASN A 240 10.03 -9.15 1.03
C ASN A 240 10.02 -10.29 0.00
N ALA A 241 9.33 -10.14 -1.15
CA ALA A 241 9.33 -11.12 -2.24
C ALA A 241 10.45 -10.89 -3.29
N SER A 242 11.34 -9.94 -3.07
CA SER A 242 12.41 -9.56 -4.02
C SER A 242 13.70 -10.37 -3.90
N ASP A 243 13.86 -11.15 -2.82
CA ASP A 243 15.13 -11.84 -2.50
C ASP A 243 16.35 -10.92 -2.62
N GLY A 244 16.26 -9.73 -2.02
CA GLY A 244 17.34 -8.75 -1.99
C GLY A 244 17.34 -7.72 -3.12
N ARG A 245 16.59 -7.94 -4.20
CA ARG A 245 16.65 -7.06 -5.38
C ARG A 245 16.05 -5.68 -5.17
N MET A 246 15.04 -5.54 -4.31
CA MET A 246 14.33 -4.26 -4.18
C MET A 246 15.25 -3.13 -3.73
N PHE A 247 16.12 -3.42 -2.76
CA PHE A 247 17.07 -2.48 -2.16
C PHE A 247 18.52 -2.92 -2.38
N GLU A 248 18.81 -3.49 -3.55
CA GLU A 248 20.15 -3.94 -3.88
C GLU A 248 21.14 -2.76 -3.95
N MET A 249 22.35 -2.96 -3.40
CA MET A 249 23.43 -1.96 -3.40
C MET A 249 24.26 -1.98 -4.70
N ARG A 250 23.61 -2.36 -5.80
CA ARG A 250 24.15 -2.42 -7.15
C ARG A 250 23.05 -2.05 -8.14
N LYS A 251 23.47 -1.51 -9.29
CA LYS A 251 22.58 -1.24 -10.41
C LYS A 251 22.07 -2.55 -11.01
N PHE A 252 21.05 -2.46 -11.84
CA PHE A 252 20.46 -3.61 -12.52
C PHE A 252 21.49 -4.41 -13.36
N ASP A 253 22.48 -3.72 -13.92
CA ASP A 253 23.59 -4.31 -14.69
C ASP A 253 24.76 -4.84 -13.82
N GLY A 254 24.64 -4.79 -12.50
CA GLY A 254 25.63 -5.26 -11.52
C GLY A 254 26.72 -4.24 -11.16
N LYS A 255 26.77 -3.06 -11.81
CA LYS A 255 27.72 -2.01 -11.46
C LYS A 255 27.42 -1.42 -10.07
N PRO A 256 28.42 -0.82 -9.40
CA PRO A 256 28.18 -0.08 -8.16
C PRO A 256 27.17 1.06 -8.36
N LEU A 257 26.44 1.39 -7.29
CA LEU A 257 25.63 2.62 -7.26
C LEU A 257 26.53 3.85 -7.38
N ASP A 258 26.00 4.91 -7.99
CA ASP A 258 26.66 6.20 -8.10
C ASP A 258 25.66 7.33 -7.81
N ALA A 259 26.17 8.55 -7.70
CA ALA A 259 25.36 9.72 -7.35
C ALA A 259 24.22 9.99 -8.36
N ALA A 260 24.42 9.62 -9.64
CA ALA A 260 23.40 9.78 -10.66
C ALA A 260 22.24 8.80 -10.45
N TYR A 261 22.54 7.53 -10.19
CA TYR A 261 21.53 6.52 -9.84
C TYR A 261 20.77 6.93 -8.57
N ASN A 262 21.48 7.29 -7.51
CA ASN A 262 20.86 7.63 -6.23
C ASN A 262 19.91 8.83 -6.36
N LYS A 263 20.31 9.84 -7.13
CA LYS A 263 19.47 10.99 -7.45
C LYS A 263 18.25 10.60 -8.28
N ALA A 264 18.43 9.78 -9.32
CA ALA A 264 17.34 9.35 -10.20
C ALA A 264 16.29 8.54 -9.42
N ARG A 265 16.73 7.61 -8.58
CA ARG A 265 15.84 6.81 -7.74
C ARG A 265 15.08 7.68 -6.74
N ALA A 266 15.77 8.52 -5.98
CA ALA A 266 15.14 9.39 -4.99
C ALA A 266 14.13 10.39 -5.59
N ALA A 267 14.35 10.83 -6.84
CA ALA A 267 13.44 11.72 -7.55
C ALA A 267 12.18 11.01 -8.07
N ASN A 268 12.30 9.74 -8.45
CA ASN A 268 11.20 8.97 -9.06
C ASN A 268 10.42 8.13 -8.06
N GLU A 269 11.07 7.65 -7.00
CA GLU A 269 10.52 6.73 -6.00
C GLU A 269 10.50 7.41 -4.61
N PRO A 270 9.66 8.44 -4.37
CA PRO A 270 9.62 9.14 -3.09
C PRO A 270 8.99 8.33 -1.96
N LEU A 271 8.20 7.30 -2.28
CA LEU A 271 7.44 6.49 -1.34
C LEU A 271 7.79 5.00 -1.45
N TYR A 272 7.55 4.26 -0.37
CA TYR A 272 7.59 2.80 -0.33
C TYR A 272 6.32 2.24 0.31
N GLU A 273 5.71 1.25 -0.34
CA GLU A 273 4.65 0.44 0.25
C GLU A 273 5.27 -0.57 1.22
N ILE A 274 5.19 -0.27 2.52
CA ILE A 274 5.80 -1.09 3.57
C ILE A 274 4.96 -2.32 3.91
N SER A 275 3.65 -2.30 3.71
CA SER A 275 2.74 -3.40 4.06
C SER A 275 1.67 -3.59 3.00
N GLN A 276 1.43 -4.86 2.66
CA GLN A 276 0.34 -5.29 1.78
C GLN A 276 -0.09 -6.74 2.04
N ILE A 277 -0.98 -7.29 1.19
CA ILE A 277 -1.52 -8.65 1.39
C ILE A 277 -0.43 -9.72 1.40
N LYS A 278 0.64 -9.53 0.61
CA LYS A 278 1.89 -10.31 0.67
C LYS A 278 2.82 -9.80 1.79
N GLY A 279 2.24 -9.50 2.95
CA GLY A 279 2.95 -9.23 4.19
C GLY A 279 3.60 -7.84 4.32
N THR A 280 4.35 -7.69 5.41
CA THR A 280 5.02 -6.46 5.82
C THR A 280 6.53 -6.52 5.61
N SER A 281 7.08 -5.49 4.97
CA SER A 281 8.49 -5.31 4.63
C SER A 281 9.23 -4.30 5.53
N GLU A 282 8.79 -4.08 6.78
CA GLU A 282 9.50 -3.18 7.72
C GLU A 282 10.91 -3.69 8.03
N THR A 283 10.97 -4.88 8.62
CA THR A 283 12.19 -5.60 8.99
C THR A 283 11.88 -7.10 9.09
N TYR A 284 12.87 -7.91 9.47
CA TYR A 284 12.75 -9.35 9.69
C TYR A 284 13.46 -9.75 11.00
N PRO A 285 13.02 -10.79 11.73
CA PRO A 285 13.63 -11.14 13.02
C PRO A 285 15.15 -11.34 13.00
N SER A 286 15.72 -11.93 11.93
CA SER A 286 17.17 -12.10 11.82
C SER A 286 17.94 -10.82 11.46
N LEU A 287 17.24 -9.78 10.97
CA LEU A 287 17.82 -8.47 10.65
C LEU A 287 17.74 -7.52 11.85
N SER A 288 16.71 -7.67 12.69
CA SER A 288 16.46 -6.87 13.88
C SER A 288 16.17 -7.75 15.11
N PRO A 289 17.16 -8.51 15.61
CA PRO A 289 16.95 -9.51 16.66
C PRO A 289 16.54 -8.92 18.03
N ASN A 290 16.72 -7.61 18.23
CA ASN A 290 16.34 -6.90 19.44
C ASN A 290 14.93 -6.29 19.35
N ASP A 291 14.21 -6.49 18.24
CA ASP A 291 12.85 -6.01 18.03
C ASP A 291 11.86 -7.16 18.18
N GLU A 292 11.14 -7.23 19.32
CA GLU A 292 10.13 -8.28 19.52
C GLU A 292 8.95 -8.22 18.52
N PHE A 293 8.81 -7.12 17.77
CA PHE A 293 7.74 -6.91 16.79
C PHE A 293 8.18 -7.09 15.33
N ALA A 294 9.43 -7.51 15.09
CA ALA A 294 9.98 -7.71 13.74
C ALA A 294 9.29 -8.83 12.93
N GLY A 295 8.55 -9.73 13.59
CA GLY A 295 7.90 -10.89 12.96
C GLY A 295 6.46 -10.66 12.48
N PHE A 296 6.02 -9.41 12.30
CA PHE A 296 4.63 -9.11 11.94
C PHE A 296 4.32 -9.46 10.47
N GLU A 297 3.25 -10.24 10.27
CA GLU A 297 2.67 -10.61 8.96
C GLU A 297 3.72 -10.79 7.87
N GLN A 298 4.64 -11.73 8.05
CA GLN A 298 5.77 -11.95 7.15
C GLN A 298 5.38 -12.87 6.00
N TRP A 299 5.58 -12.42 4.77
CA TRP A 299 5.48 -13.25 3.58
C TRP A 299 6.87 -13.69 3.13
N ASP A 300 7.11 -15.00 3.24
CA ASP A 300 8.41 -15.62 3.05
C ASP A 300 8.52 -16.40 1.73
N TYR A 301 8.00 -15.81 0.65
CA TYR A 301 8.07 -16.39 -0.69
C TYR A 301 8.47 -15.34 -1.72
N THR A 302 9.19 -15.78 -2.72
CA THR A 302 9.43 -15.03 -3.96
C THR A 302 8.15 -15.03 -4.81
N LEU A 303 8.17 -14.34 -5.95
CA LEU A 303 7.03 -14.34 -6.89
C LEU A 303 6.98 -15.58 -7.79
N SER A 304 7.81 -16.60 -7.52
CA SER A 304 7.78 -17.83 -8.31
C SER A 304 6.47 -18.59 -8.07
N ALA A 305 5.97 -19.22 -9.13
CA ALA A 305 4.83 -20.14 -9.03
C ALA A 305 5.15 -21.42 -8.22
N ASP A 306 6.40 -21.59 -7.80
CA ASP A 306 6.95 -22.78 -7.16
C ASP A 306 7.24 -22.58 -5.66
N SER A 307 6.75 -21.47 -5.08
CA SER A 307 6.86 -21.18 -3.64
C SER A 307 8.30 -21.13 -3.10
N GLU A 308 9.25 -20.63 -3.91
CA GLU A 308 10.65 -20.51 -3.50
C GLU A 308 10.81 -19.44 -2.40
N ARG A 309 11.63 -19.73 -1.38
CA ARG A 309 11.87 -18.83 -0.24
C ARG A 309 13.06 -17.89 -0.47
N PRO A 310 12.96 -16.60 -0.11
CA PRO A 310 14.08 -15.67 -0.12
C PRO A 310 15.24 -16.10 0.80
N SER A 311 16.48 -15.90 0.32
CA SER A 311 17.72 -16.15 1.07
C SER A 311 18.54 -14.86 1.29
N HIS A 312 18.39 -13.84 0.46
CA HIS A 312 19.12 -12.57 0.55
C HIS A 312 18.26 -11.46 1.18
N ARG A 313 17.79 -11.70 2.41
CA ARG A 313 16.78 -10.84 3.05
C ARG A 313 17.19 -9.39 3.25
N ARG A 314 18.48 -9.09 3.41
CA ARG A 314 18.90 -7.72 3.74
C ARG A 314 18.39 -6.68 2.73
N GLY A 315 18.49 -6.96 1.44
CA GLY A 315 18.01 -6.06 0.37
C GLY A 315 16.49 -6.12 0.12
N SER A 316 15.74 -6.79 0.99
CA SER A 316 14.28 -6.95 0.88
C SER A 316 13.48 -6.08 1.85
N PHE A 317 14.10 -5.58 2.92
CA PHE A 317 13.38 -4.90 4.00
C PHE A 317 13.78 -3.43 4.14
N LEU A 318 12.80 -2.61 4.53
CA LEU A 318 12.91 -1.17 4.61
C LEU A 318 13.99 -0.73 5.59
N ARG A 319 14.02 -1.24 6.84
CA ARG A 319 14.92 -0.73 7.87
C ARG A 319 16.41 -0.86 7.48
N PRO A 320 16.89 -2.01 6.97
CA PRO A 320 18.21 -2.10 6.34
C PRO A 320 18.38 -1.14 5.16
N ALA A 321 17.37 -0.98 4.30
CA ALA A 321 17.45 -0.06 3.15
C ALA A 321 17.65 1.40 3.60
N LEU A 322 16.94 1.87 4.63
CA LEU A 322 17.13 3.22 5.18
C LEU A 322 18.57 3.42 5.68
N LEU A 323 19.14 2.42 6.35
CA LEU A 323 20.53 2.44 6.83
C LEU A 323 21.56 2.38 5.69
N ASP A 324 21.31 1.54 4.68
CA ASP A 324 22.15 1.39 3.49
C ASP A 324 22.16 2.68 2.66
N GLY A 325 20.99 3.30 2.46
CA GLY A 325 20.88 4.57 1.74
C GLY A 325 21.52 5.74 2.48
N MET A 326 21.43 5.75 3.81
CA MET A 326 22.16 6.70 4.65
C MET A 326 23.67 6.49 4.57
N SER A 327 24.13 5.24 4.45
CA SER A 327 25.56 4.93 4.26
C SER A 327 26.09 5.45 2.91
N GLU A 328 25.26 5.49 1.86
CA GLU A 328 25.62 6.12 0.59
C GLU A 328 25.68 7.65 0.68
N ALA A 329 24.78 8.25 1.47
CA ALA A 329 24.81 9.69 1.73
C ALA A 329 26.11 10.13 2.43
N VAL A 330 26.57 9.39 3.44
CA VAL A 330 27.85 9.62 4.13
C VAL A 330 29.05 9.57 3.16
N LYS A 331 28.97 8.77 2.10
CA LYS A 331 29.99 8.71 1.04
C LYS A 331 29.90 9.86 0.02
N GLY A 332 28.95 10.78 0.17
CA GLY A 332 28.70 11.86 -0.77
C GLY A 332 27.97 11.43 -2.04
N LEU A 333 27.36 10.24 -2.06
CA LEU A 333 26.63 9.71 -3.23
C LEU A 333 25.12 10.01 -3.17
N GLY A 334 24.62 10.59 -2.08
CA GLY A 334 23.19 10.79 -1.84
C GLY A 334 22.47 9.51 -1.39
N ASN A 335 21.22 9.65 -0.96
CA ASN A 335 20.41 8.55 -0.40
C ASN A 335 19.34 8.07 -1.41
N PRO A 336 19.50 6.87 -2.02
CA PRO A 336 18.51 6.30 -2.95
C PRO A 336 17.22 5.80 -2.26
N PHE A 337 17.23 5.64 -0.93
CA PHE A 337 16.18 4.98 -0.16
C PHE A 337 15.53 5.91 0.87
N LYS A 338 15.51 7.22 0.57
CA LYS A 338 14.92 8.25 1.43
C LYS A 338 13.40 8.32 1.29
N TYR A 339 12.74 7.20 1.59
CA TYR A 339 11.32 6.99 1.36
C TYR A 339 10.43 7.66 2.41
N GLY A 340 9.23 8.07 1.97
CA GLY A 340 8.04 8.14 2.81
C GLY A 340 7.31 6.79 2.79
N LEU A 341 6.44 6.55 3.75
CA LEU A 341 5.79 5.25 3.92
C LEU A 341 4.30 5.33 3.64
N ILE A 342 3.79 4.33 2.94
CA ILE A 342 2.37 4.02 2.78
C ILE A 342 2.15 2.51 2.96
N GLY A 343 0.92 2.12 3.23
CA GLY A 343 0.47 0.73 3.13
C GLY A 343 -0.58 0.64 2.03
N ASP A 344 -0.78 -0.54 1.48
CA ASP A 344 -1.70 -0.75 0.37
C ASP A 344 -2.15 -2.22 0.31
N SER A 345 -3.00 -2.64 -0.62
CA SER A 345 -3.55 -4.02 -0.58
C SER A 345 -2.91 -5.00 -1.54
N ASP A 346 -2.71 -4.62 -2.81
CA ASP A 346 -2.39 -5.55 -3.90
C ASP A 346 -3.41 -6.71 -4.05
N SER A 347 -4.68 -6.43 -3.76
CA SER A 347 -5.77 -7.39 -4.00
C SER A 347 -6.18 -7.35 -5.47
N HIS A 348 -6.67 -8.49 -5.97
CA HIS A 348 -6.95 -8.74 -7.39
C HIS A 348 -8.43 -8.96 -7.70
N ASN A 349 -9.29 -8.50 -6.80
CA ASN A 349 -10.73 -8.64 -6.83
C ASN A 349 -11.43 -7.27 -6.76
N ALA A 350 -10.72 -6.16 -7.01
CA ALA A 350 -11.17 -4.77 -6.86
C ALA A 350 -11.51 -4.30 -5.43
N ALA A 351 -11.36 -5.17 -4.42
CA ALA A 351 -11.62 -4.86 -3.02
C ALA A 351 -10.32 -4.88 -2.21
N GLY A 352 -10.00 -3.76 -1.54
CA GLY A 352 -8.92 -3.72 -0.56
C GLY A 352 -9.26 -4.61 0.63
N SER A 353 -8.42 -5.59 0.94
CA SER A 353 -8.73 -6.58 1.99
C SER A 353 -8.41 -6.10 3.42
N ASN A 354 -8.22 -4.80 3.62
CA ASN A 354 -7.61 -4.14 4.79
C ASN A 354 -8.44 -4.16 6.09
N GLU A 355 -9.51 -4.94 6.15
CA GLU A 355 -10.39 -5.10 7.31
C GLU A 355 -10.35 -6.59 7.74
N GLU A 356 -9.64 -6.94 8.81
CA GLU A 356 -9.55 -8.35 9.30
C GLU A 356 -10.93 -8.99 9.48
N PHE A 357 -11.89 -8.22 10.02
CA PHE A 357 -13.28 -8.66 10.23
C PHE A 357 -14.13 -8.63 8.95
N ASN A 358 -13.61 -8.21 7.80
CA ASN A 358 -14.34 -8.16 6.53
C ASN A 358 -13.45 -8.62 5.36
N TYR A 359 -12.47 -9.47 5.66
CA TYR A 359 -11.46 -9.93 4.72
C TYR A 359 -12.06 -10.64 3.50
N THR A 360 -11.57 -10.26 2.32
CA THR A 360 -12.02 -10.79 1.01
C THR A 360 -10.97 -11.63 0.30
N GLY A 361 -9.76 -11.76 0.83
CA GLY A 361 -8.68 -12.50 0.17
C GLY A 361 -7.90 -11.68 -0.86
N LYS A 362 -6.84 -12.27 -1.42
CA LYS A 362 -6.05 -11.67 -2.51
C LYS A 362 -6.76 -11.83 -3.84
N PHE A 363 -7.25 -13.03 -4.12
CA PHE A 363 -7.83 -13.40 -5.41
C PHE A 363 -9.34 -13.64 -5.33
N ALA A 364 -10.05 -13.58 -6.46
CA ALA A 364 -11.51 -13.72 -6.46
C ALA A 364 -12.02 -15.09 -5.98
N PHE A 365 -11.28 -16.18 -6.20
CA PHE A 365 -11.64 -17.48 -5.63
C PHE A 365 -11.56 -17.48 -4.09
N GLU A 366 -10.79 -16.58 -3.50
CA GLU A 366 -10.73 -16.40 -2.05
C GLU A 366 -11.92 -15.59 -1.52
N ASN A 367 -12.79 -15.02 -2.35
CA ASN A 367 -13.94 -14.26 -1.85
C ASN A 367 -14.91 -15.15 -1.02
N ASN A 368 -14.86 -16.47 -1.21
CA ASN A 368 -15.54 -17.44 -0.36
C ASN A 368 -14.73 -17.74 0.92
N PRO A 369 -15.26 -17.46 2.13
CA PRO A 369 -14.56 -17.74 3.39
C PRO A 369 -14.12 -19.18 3.57
N LYS A 370 -14.88 -20.15 3.04
CA LYS A 370 -14.51 -21.56 3.13
C LYS A 370 -13.25 -21.84 2.32
N GLU A 371 -13.16 -21.30 1.11
CA GLU A 371 -12.02 -21.52 0.20
C GLU A 371 -10.75 -20.83 0.71
N ARG A 372 -10.86 -19.70 1.43
CA ARG A 372 -9.72 -19.10 2.16
C ARG A 372 -9.14 -20.00 3.23
N LEU A 373 -10.02 -20.73 3.94
CA LEU A 373 -9.60 -21.63 5.00
C LEU A 373 -9.12 -22.97 4.45
N THR A 374 -9.72 -23.51 3.39
CA THR A 374 -9.48 -24.91 2.96
C THR A 374 -8.85 -25.07 1.59
N GLY A 375 -8.69 -23.98 0.83
CA GLY A 375 -8.35 -24.02 -0.60
C GLY A 375 -9.48 -24.56 -1.48
N LEU A 376 -9.23 -24.52 -2.78
CA LEU A 376 -10.08 -25.16 -3.79
C LEU A 376 -9.93 -26.70 -3.76
N PRO A 377 -10.96 -27.47 -4.20
CA PRO A 377 -10.83 -28.91 -4.33
C PRO A 377 -9.64 -29.32 -5.19
N GLY A 378 -8.77 -30.19 -4.65
CA GLY A 378 -7.57 -30.68 -5.34
C GLY A 378 -6.37 -29.73 -5.29
N GLN A 379 -6.47 -28.58 -4.62
CA GLN A 379 -5.36 -27.65 -4.46
C GLN A 379 -4.25 -28.24 -3.56
N PRO A 380 -2.96 -28.14 -3.94
CA PRO A 380 -1.85 -28.67 -3.15
C PRO A 380 -1.76 -28.02 -1.75
N PRO A 381 -1.41 -28.77 -0.69
CA PRO A 381 -1.29 -28.24 0.67
C PRO A 381 -0.38 -27.02 0.82
N ALA A 382 0.72 -26.96 0.07
CA ALA A 382 1.64 -25.81 0.09
C ALA A 382 0.97 -24.51 -0.42
N GLN A 383 0.11 -24.60 -1.43
CA GLN A 383 -0.63 -23.44 -1.94
C GLN A 383 -1.74 -23.02 -0.97
N ILE A 384 -2.36 -23.98 -0.29
CA ILE A 384 -3.36 -23.69 0.76
C ILE A 384 -2.69 -22.93 1.92
N LEU A 385 -1.48 -23.32 2.31
CA LEU A 385 -0.71 -22.62 3.34
C LEU A 385 -0.39 -21.18 2.91
N GLN A 386 0.05 -20.95 1.67
CA GLN A 386 0.29 -19.59 1.16
C GLN A 386 -0.96 -18.70 1.24
N ILE A 387 -2.15 -19.24 0.91
CA ILE A 387 -3.41 -18.50 1.04
C ILE A 387 -3.66 -18.09 2.50
N ARG A 388 -3.39 -18.99 3.45
CA ARG A 388 -3.57 -18.73 4.89
C ARG A 388 -2.55 -17.72 5.45
N GLU A 389 -1.37 -17.64 4.84
CA GLU A 389 -0.29 -16.71 5.20
C GLU A 389 -0.46 -15.29 4.62
N PHE A 390 -1.41 -15.05 3.71
CA PHE A 390 -1.77 -13.69 3.32
C PHE A 390 -2.30 -12.87 4.50
N SER A 391 -1.90 -11.60 4.55
CA SER A 391 -2.36 -10.61 5.51
C SER A 391 -3.67 -9.94 5.06
N SER A 392 -4.35 -9.15 5.91
CA SER A 392 -5.45 -8.28 5.43
C SER A 392 -4.95 -7.16 4.51
N GLY A 393 -3.68 -6.77 4.61
CA GLY A 393 -3.04 -5.82 3.70
C GLY A 393 -2.49 -4.60 4.44
N GLY A 394 -2.57 -3.44 3.80
CA GLY A 394 -2.22 -2.16 4.38
C GLY A 394 -3.09 -1.05 3.82
N LEU A 395 -2.93 0.14 4.39
CA LEU A 395 -3.66 1.34 3.97
C LEU A 395 -2.76 2.57 3.99
N ALA A 396 -2.93 3.45 3.00
CA ALA A 396 -2.16 4.66 2.85
C ALA A 396 -2.84 5.76 3.65
N GLY A 397 -2.12 6.34 4.61
CA GLY A 397 -2.49 7.55 5.32
C GLY A 397 -1.74 8.76 4.77
N VAL A 398 -2.46 9.81 4.41
CA VAL A 398 -1.88 11.02 3.80
C VAL A 398 -2.38 12.26 4.53
N TRP A 399 -1.46 13.11 5.01
CA TRP A 399 -1.81 14.41 5.57
C TRP A 399 -1.84 15.48 4.48
N ALA A 400 -3.04 15.89 4.07
CA ALA A 400 -3.23 16.89 3.02
C ALA A 400 -4.24 17.97 3.42
N PRO A 401 -4.14 19.19 2.87
CA PRO A 401 -5.03 20.28 3.23
C PRO A 401 -6.49 20.05 2.75
N GLN A 402 -6.67 19.26 1.67
CA GLN A 402 -7.98 18.99 1.03
C GLN A 402 -7.98 17.59 0.38
N ASN A 403 -9.16 17.00 0.19
CA ASN A 403 -9.33 15.74 -0.56
C ASN A 403 -9.40 16.05 -2.06
N THR A 404 -8.25 16.29 -2.69
CA THR A 404 -8.11 16.53 -4.14
C THR A 404 -6.91 15.77 -4.68
N ARG A 405 -6.88 15.52 -5.99
CA ARG A 405 -5.74 14.85 -6.64
C ARG A 405 -4.44 15.58 -6.34
N GLU A 406 -4.45 16.90 -6.53
CA GLU A 406 -3.33 17.79 -6.31
C GLU A 406 -2.85 17.74 -4.87
N ALA A 407 -3.74 17.97 -3.90
CA ALA A 407 -3.34 18.04 -2.50
C ALA A 407 -2.84 16.71 -1.94
N ILE A 408 -3.46 15.59 -2.32
CA ILE A 408 -3.06 14.24 -1.89
C ILE A 408 -1.75 13.84 -2.59
N TYR A 409 -1.63 14.06 -3.89
CA TYR A 409 -0.38 13.79 -4.62
C TYR A 409 0.78 14.63 -4.09
N ASP A 410 0.59 15.92 -3.88
CA ASP A 410 1.64 16.80 -3.37
C ASP A 410 2.03 16.42 -1.93
N ALA A 411 1.13 15.78 -1.18
CA ALA A 411 1.41 15.22 0.16
C ALA A 411 2.24 13.94 0.09
N MET A 412 1.91 13.06 -0.85
CA MET A 412 2.72 11.89 -1.19
C MET A 412 4.13 12.29 -1.63
N GLN A 413 4.26 13.26 -2.53
CA GLN A 413 5.55 13.73 -3.04
C GLN A 413 6.44 14.31 -1.94
N ARG A 414 5.86 15.07 -1.00
CA ARG A 414 6.60 15.60 0.17
C ARG A 414 6.72 14.61 1.33
N LYS A 415 6.25 13.37 1.16
CA LYS A 415 6.33 12.28 2.14
C LYS A 415 5.62 12.54 3.46
N GLU A 416 4.60 13.41 3.48
CA GLU A 416 3.77 13.64 4.67
C GLU A 416 2.71 12.54 4.79
N THR A 417 3.19 11.30 4.82
CA THR A 417 2.39 10.07 4.73
C THR A 417 2.76 9.11 5.84
N PHE A 418 1.87 8.16 6.09
CA PHE A 418 2.10 7.05 7.00
C PHE A 418 1.40 5.81 6.44
N ALA A 419 1.89 4.65 6.85
CA ALA A 419 1.29 3.36 6.54
C ALA A 419 0.50 2.84 7.73
N THR A 420 -0.57 2.10 7.48
CA THR A 420 -1.18 1.22 8.48
C THR A 420 -1.23 -0.21 7.94
N SER A 421 -1.28 -1.20 8.82
CA SER A 421 -1.50 -2.61 8.46
C SER A 421 -2.97 -2.95 8.17
N GLY A 422 -3.85 -1.93 8.09
CA GLY A 422 -5.26 -2.11 7.79
C GLY A 422 -6.14 -1.06 8.46
N PRO A 423 -6.14 -0.97 9.81
CA PRO A 423 -6.95 0.00 10.54
C PRO A 423 -6.63 1.46 10.19
N MET A 424 -7.63 2.34 10.26
CA MET A 424 -7.50 3.78 10.02
C MET A 424 -6.92 4.55 11.23
N LEU A 425 -5.81 4.06 11.76
CA LEU A 425 -5.00 4.72 12.80
C LEU A 425 -4.53 6.09 12.31
N LYS A 426 -4.77 7.17 13.06
CA LYS A 426 -4.24 8.50 12.69
C LYS A 426 -2.95 8.76 13.45
N VAL A 427 -1.84 8.92 12.73
CA VAL A 427 -0.52 9.18 13.33
C VAL A 427 0.01 10.52 12.88
N ARG A 428 0.45 11.35 13.83
CA ARG A 428 1.26 12.54 13.56
C ARG A 428 2.62 12.38 14.21
N PHE A 429 3.64 12.83 13.51
CA PHE A 429 5.02 12.80 13.96
C PHE A 429 5.72 14.05 13.43
N PHE A 430 6.31 14.82 14.32
CA PHE A 430 7.03 16.05 14.03
C PHE A 430 8.36 16.06 14.77
N GLY A 431 9.36 16.73 14.22
CA GLY A 431 10.67 16.91 14.85
C GLY A 431 11.14 18.36 14.81
N SER A 432 11.81 18.81 15.86
CA SER A 432 12.51 20.10 15.92
C SER A 432 13.56 20.11 17.02
N PHE A 433 14.58 20.95 16.87
CA PHE A 433 15.52 21.29 17.94
C PHE A 433 14.94 22.30 18.95
N ASP A 434 13.80 22.91 18.63
CA ASP A 434 13.20 23.99 19.41
C ASP A 434 11.96 23.55 20.20
N TYR A 435 11.46 22.34 20.03
CA TYR A 435 10.27 21.89 20.79
C TYR A 435 10.59 21.66 22.27
N ALA A 436 9.57 21.85 23.11
CA ALA A 436 9.53 21.30 24.45
C ALA A 436 8.72 19.99 24.48
N VAL A 437 9.02 19.10 25.42
CA VAL A 437 8.30 17.82 25.54
C VAL A 437 6.80 18.00 25.83
N ASP A 438 6.42 19.10 26.47
CA ASP A 438 5.04 19.47 26.81
C ASP A 438 4.36 20.33 25.72
N ASP A 439 5.02 20.56 24.57
CA ASP A 439 4.38 21.24 23.43
C ASP A 439 3.21 20.40 22.86
N VAL A 440 3.24 19.07 23.01
CA VAL A 440 2.16 18.16 22.57
C VAL A 440 0.86 18.36 23.35
N ASP A 441 0.93 18.89 24.58
CA ASP A 441 -0.24 19.10 25.45
C ASP A 441 -0.94 20.44 25.19
N LYS A 442 -0.39 21.29 24.32
CA LYS A 442 -0.97 22.61 24.03
C LYS A 442 -2.17 22.44 23.09
N ALA A 443 -3.21 23.27 23.30
CA ALA A 443 -4.41 23.24 22.46
C ALA A 443 -4.13 23.54 20.98
N ASP A 444 -3.06 24.27 20.68
CA ASP A 444 -2.59 24.63 19.32
C ASP A 444 -1.35 23.82 18.90
N PHE A 445 -1.13 22.61 19.45
CA PHE A 445 0.11 21.85 19.21
C PHE A 445 0.41 21.63 17.72
N VAL A 446 -0.59 21.30 16.90
CA VAL A 446 -0.39 21.01 15.47
C VAL A 446 0.13 22.24 14.75
N LYS A 447 -0.50 23.39 14.97
CA LYS A 447 -0.07 24.67 14.42
C LYS A 447 1.35 25.03 14.86
N ARG A 448 1.68 24.83 16.15
CA ARG A 448 3.04 25.05 16.67
C ARG A 448 4.05 24.12 16.00
N ALA A 449 3.69 22.87 15.80
CA ALA A 449 4.56 21.88 15.20
C ALA A 449 4.89 22.25 13.74
N TYR A 450 3.90 22.56 12.91
CA TYR A 450 4.18 23.02 11.54
C TYR A 450 5.00 24.31 11.50
N ALA A 451 4.80 25.23 12.45
CA ALA A 451 5.51 26.52 12.45
C ALA A 451 6.98 26.44 12.91
N ARG A 452 7.33 25.45 13.75
CA ARG A 452 8.63 25.40 14.46
C ARG A 452 9.47 24.16 14.14
N GLY A 453 9.01 23.27 13.27
CA GLY A 453 9.77 22.09 12.89
C GLY A 453 9.32 21.49 11.58
N VAL A 454 9.58 20.20 11.41
CA VAL A 454 9.21 19.45 10.21
C VAL A 454 8.25 18.31 10.55
N PRO A 455 7.29 18.00 9.67
CA PRO A 455 6.47 16.79 9.80
C PRO A 455 7.26 15.56 9.36
N MET A 456 6.69 14.38 9.61
CA MET A 456 7.10 13.10 9.01
C MET A 456 7.42 13.25 7.51
N GLY A 457 8.50 12.58 7.06
CA GLY A 457 9.01 12.71 5.70
C GLY A 457 9.99 13.86 5.48
N GLY A 458 10.11 14.78 6.45
CA GLY A 458 10.98 15.95 6.38
C GLY A 458 12.41 15.74 6.88
N ASP A 459 13.22 16.78 6.69
CA ASP A 459 14.62 16.88 7.09
C ASP A 459 14.79 17.91 8.21
N LEU A 460 15.37 17.50 9.33
CA LEU A 460 15.79 18.40 10.39
C LEU A 460 16.97 19.23 9.90
N LYS A 461 16.80 20.56 9.89
CA LYS A 461 17.90 21.48 9.62
C LYS A 461 18.87 21.48 10.81
N PRO A 462 20.20 21.39 10.60
CA PRO A 462 21.18 21.37 11.68
C PRO A 462 20.94 22.51 12.68
N GLY A 463 20.77 22.13 13.94
CA GLY A 463 20.52 23.06 15.05
C GLY A 463 21.80 23.50 15.76
N SER A 464 21.62 24.04 16.97
CA SER A 464 22.71 24.53 17.85
C SER A 464 23.48 23.42 18.60
N GLY A 465 23.41 22.16 18.15
CA GLY A 465 24.04 20.99 18.81
C GLY A 465 23.22 20.36 19.95
N LYS A 466 21.99 20.82 20.19
CA LYS A 466 21.05 20.17 21.14
C LYS A 466 20.42 18.92 20.50
N ALA A 467 19.95 17.98 21.33
CA ALA A 467 19.15 16.86 20.86
C ALA A 467 17.79 17.32 20.30
N PRO A 468 17.30 16.74 19.20
CA PRO A 468 15.98 17.04 18.69
C PRO A 468 14.90 16.45 19.60
N THR A 469 13.80 17.18 19.74
CA THR A 469 12.57 16.70 20.36
C THR A 469 11.57 16.36 19.26
N PHE A 470 10.89 15.23 19.44
CA PHE A 470 9.86 14.74 18.55
C PHE A 470 8.51 14.76 19.25
N LEU A 471 7.51 15.35 18.59
CA LEU A 471 6.12 15.33 19.04
C LEU A 471 5.39 14.25 18.25
N VAL A 472 4.81 13.29 18.96
CA VAL A 472 4.06 12.19 18.36
C VAL A 472 2.67 12.10 18.98
N SER A 473 1.66 11.91 18.14
CA SER A 473 0.29 11.67 18.58
C SER A 473 -0.35 10.59 17.71
N ALA A 474 -1.07 9.68 18.35
CA ALA A 474 -1.79 8.61 17.69
C ALA A 474 -3.24 8.54 18.21
N LEU A 475 -4.18 8.30 17.30
CA LEU A 475 -5.59 8.04 17.60
C LEU A 475 -5.98 6.70 16.99
N LYS A 476 -6.69 5.87 17.78
CA LYS A 476 -7.22 4.58 17.32
C LYS A 476 -8.15 4.74 16.11
N ASP A 477 -8.26 3.68 15.32
CA ASP A 477 -9.43 3.51 14.45
C ASP A 477 -10.67 3.26 15.34
N PRO A 478 -11.76 4.03 15.22
CA PRO A 478 -13.02 3.75 15.93
C PRO A 478 -13.62 2.36 15.67
N LYS A 479 -13.18 1.66 14.63
CA LYS A 479 -13.59 0.30 14.25
C LYS A 479 -12.57 -0.78 14.63
N SER A 480 -11.43 -0.42 15.22
CA SER A 480 -10.38 -1.36 15.66
C SER A 480 -10.08 -1.28 17.16
N GLY A 481 -9.03 -1.97 17.60
CA GLY A 481 -8.58 -2.01 18.99
C GLY A 481 -8.07 -0.68 19.52
N ASN A 482 -8.08 -0.52 20.84
CA ASN A 482 -7.31 0.54 21.49
C ASN A 482 -5.79 0.40 21.22
N LEU A 483 -5.05 1.48 21.45
CA LEU A 483 -3.60 1.54 21.30
C LEU A 483 -2.89 0.87 22.48
N ASP A 484 -1.89 0.03 22.19
CA ASP A 484 -0.91 -0.49 23.15
C ASP A 484 0.16 0.57 23.46
N ARG A 485 0.92 0.97 22.43
CA ARG A 485 2.09 1.84 22.60
C ARG A 485 2.51 2.56 21.33
N ILE A 486 3.30 3.61 21.51
CA ILE A 486 4.08 4.30 20.48
C ILE A 486 5.55 3.99 20.72
N GLN A 487 6.23 3.59 19.66
CA GLN A 487 7.67 3.42 19.58
C GLN A 487 8.27 4.46 18.64
N ILE A 488 9.49 4.91 18.93
CA ILE A 488 10.34 5.60 17.96
C ILE A 488 11.47 4.64 17.59
N VAL A 489 11.58 4.33 16.30
CA VAL A 489 12.68 3.55 15.75
C VAL A 489 13.70 4.52 15.19
N LYS A 490 14.91 4.48 15.76
CA LYS A 490 16.08 5.27 15.35
C LYS A 490 17.06 4.38 14.61
N GLY A 491 17.54 4.85 13.46
CA GLY A 491 18.73 4.30 12.80
C GLY A 491 19.79 5.38 12.62
N TRP A 492 21.07 5.04 12.75
CA TRP A 492 22.18 5.98 12.57
C TRP A 492 23.44 5.31 12.05
N ILE A 493 24.38 6.11 11.57
CA ILE A 493 25.75 5.68 11.24
C ILE A 493 26.67 6.16 12.36
N ASP A 494 27.35 5.22 13.03
CA ASP A 494 28.31 5.56 14.09
C ASP A 494 29.64 6.11 13.55
N GLU A 495 30.49 6.58 14.46
CA GLU A 495 31.80 7.18 14.14
C GLU A 495 32.75 6.20 13.41
N SER A 496 32.49 4.89 13.49
CA SER A 496 33.27 3.87 12.77
C SER A 496 32.70 3.56 11.38
N GLY A 497 31.62 4.24 10.98
CA GLY A 497 30.90 4.00 9.73
C GLY A 497 29.96 2.77 9.79
N LYS A 498 29.68 2.23 10.99
CA LYS A 498 28.76 1.10 11.13
C LYS A 498 27.33 1.58 11.32
N GLN A 499 26.41 0.81 10.73
CA GLN A 499 24.98 1.02 10.88
C GLN A 499 24.51 0.51 12.24
N GLN A 500 23.65 1.29 12.87
CA GLN A 500 23.08 1.00 14.17
C GLN A 500 21.57 1.25 14.14
N GLU A 501 20.83 0.51 14.96
CA GLU A 501 19.40 0.75 15.20
C GLU A 501 19.05 0.62 16.68
N LYS A 502 18.03 1.37 17.11
CA LYS A 502 17.48 1.29 18.46
C LYS A 502 16.00 1.65 18.46
N ILE A 503 15.24 0.95 19.27
CA ILE A 503 13.80 1.15 19.44
C ILE A 503 13.56 1.70 20.85
N TYR A 504 12.76 2.74 20.93
CA TYR A 504 12.36 3.36 22.19
C TYR A 504 10.85 3.26 22.33
N ASP A 505 10.35 2.61 23.38
CA ASP A 505 8.95 2.79 23.80
C ASP A 505 8.82 4.19 24.43
N VAL A 506 8.01 5.07 23.85
CA VAL A 506 7.94 6.50 24.26
C VAL A 506 6.61 6.91 24.88
N SER A 507 5.55 6.14 24.62
CA SER A 507 4.23 6.31 25.23
C SER A 507 3.47 4.99 25.19
N TRP A 508 2.75 4.62 26.23
CA TRP A 508 2.01 3.35 26.29
C TRP A 508 0.82 3.40 27.22
N SER A 509 -0.14 2.49 27.00
CA SER A 509 -1.34 2.39 27.80
C SER A 509 -1.12 1.67 29.13
N GLY A 510 -1.88 2.06 30.15
CA GLY A 510 -1.92 1.41 31.47
C GLY A 510 -0.67 1.68 32.31
N GLU A 511 -0.67 1.21 33.55
CA GLU A 511 0.39 1.45 34.53
C GLU A 511 1.57 0.46 34.40
N ARG A 512 1.97 0.16 33.17
CA ARG A 512 3.13 -0.70 32.88
C ARG A 512 4.42 0.10 33.04
N LYS A 513 5.49 -0.58 33.43
CA LYS A 513 6.83 0.01 33.58
C LYS A 513 7.83 -0.83 32.82
N ILE A 514 8.82 -0.16 32.24
CA ILE A 514 9.96 -0.81 31.60
C ILE A 514 10.71 -1.62 32.68
N GLY A 515 10.97 -2.89 32.38
CA GLY A 515 11.68 -3.81 33.26
C GLY A 515 13.17 -3.52 33.33
N ALA A 516 13.87 -4.23 34.23
CA ALA A 516 15.33 -4.13 34.35
C ALA A 516 16.09 -4.62 33.10
N ASP A 517 15.41 -5.41 32.26
CA ASP A 517 15.89 -5.87 30.94
C ASP A 517 15.69 -4.82 29.83
N GLY A 518 15.15 -3.65 30.16
CA GLY A 518 14.88 -2.57 29.22
C GLY A 518 13.63 -2.78 28.37
N LYS A 519 12.79 -3.79 28.68
CA LYS A 519 11.59 -4.11 27.90
C LYS A 519 10.30 -3.68 28.60
N LEU A 520 9.33 -3.20 27.82
CA LEU A 520 7.98 -2.96 28.30
C LEU A 520 7.17 -4.28 28.30
N PRO A 521 6.55 -4.69 29.42
CA PRO A 521 5.67 -5.85 29.44
C PRO A 521 4.52 -5.74 28.43
N ALA A 522 4.09 -6.88 27.87
CA ALA A 522 2.97 -6.95 26.93
C ALA A 522 1.67 -6.40 27.58
N VAL A 523 0.81 -5.78 26.77
CA VAL A 523 -0.47 -5.18 27.21
C VAL A 523 -1.52 -6.21 27.65
N GLY A 524 -1.30 -7.50 27.34
CA GLY A 524 -2.27 -8.57 27.50
C GLY A 524 -3.16 -8.72 26.26
N SER A 525 -4.20 -9.55 26.35
CA SER A 525 -5.16 -9.76 25.27
C SER A 525 -6.57 -9.86 25.86
N SER A 526 -7.54 -9.25 25.17
CA SER A 526 -8.97 -9.35 25.48
C SER A 526 -9.73 -10.17 24.43
N VAL A 527 -9.01 -10.84 23.52
CA VAL A 527 -9.59 -11.61 22.42
C VAL A 527 -10.27 -12.88 22.93
N ASP A 528 -11.50 -13.09 22.49
CA ASP A 528 -12.23 -14.35 22.59
C ASP A 528 -12.20 -15.07 21.24
N LEU A 529 -11.41 -16.13 21.16
CA LEU A 529 -11.23 -16.95 19.96
C LEU A 529 -12.49 -17.73 19.56
N SER A 530 -13.41 -17.99 20.49
CA SER A 530 -14.63 -18.75 20.21
C SER A 530 -15.69 -17.92 19.48
N THR A 531 -15.64 -16.60 19.66
CA THR A 531 -16.57 -15.64 19.05
C THR A 531 -15.90 -14.70 18.06
N ALA A 532 -14.57 -14.74 17.95
CA ALA A 532 -13.75 -13.77 17.20
C ALA A 532 -14.08 -12.32 17.62
N THR A 533 -14.23 -12.09 18.92
CA THR A 533 -14.49 -10.76 19.48
C THR A 533 -13.37 -10.33 20.41
N TYR A 534 -13.34 -9.06 20.77
CA TYR A 534 -12.40 -8.50 21.75
C TYR A 534 -13.06 -7.29 22.44
N THR A 535 -12.44 -6.79 23.51
CA THR A 535 -12.94 -5.61 24.21
C THR A 535 -11.85 -4.57 24.42
N ASP A 536 -12.24 -3.30 24.37
CA ASP A 536 -11.38 -2.13 24.64
C ASP A 536 -11.18 -1.86 26.15
N LYS A 537 -11.23 -2.91 26.99
CA LYS A 537 -10.98 -2.79 28.43
C LYS A 537 -9.50 -2.56 28.77
N ILE A 538 -8.61 -2.83 27.81
CA ILE A 538 -7.17 -2.54 27.85
C ILE A 538 -6.82 -1.57 26.71
N GLY A 539 -5.59 -1.05 26.71
CA GLY A 539 -5.17 -0.05 25.73
C GLY A 539 -5.66 1.37 26.04
N ALA A 540 -5.33 2.32 25.17
CA ALA A 540 -5.82 3.70 25.22
C ALA A 540 -6.44 4.12 23.87
N ALA A 541 -7.46 4.98 23.89
CA ALA A 541 -8.06 5.49 22.65
C ALA A 541 -7.13 6.45 21.88
N ALA A 542 -6.28 7.17 22.62
CA ALA A 542 -5.27 8.06 22.07
C ALA A 542 -4.00 7.97 22.93
N LEU A 543 -2.85 8.17 22.28
CA LEU A 543 -1.55 8.30 22.92
C LEU A 543 -0.85 9.52 22.32
N ALA A 544 -0.22 10.34 23.17
CA ALA A 544 0.54 11.50 22.73
C ALA A 544 1.72 11.72 23.68
N THR A 545 2.86 12.15 23.14
CA THR A 545 4.05 12.46 23.95
C THR A 545 5.02 13.34 23.16
N GLY A 546 5.81 14.13 23.89
CA GLY A 546 7.05 14.70 23.39
C GLY A 546 8.23 13.87 23.89
N TRP A 547 9.14 13.49 22.99
CA TRP A 547 10.31 12.68 23.29
C TRP A 547 11.58 13.31 22.74
N THR A 548 12.59 13.48 23.58
CA THR A 548 13.92 13.96 23.17
C THR A 548 14.86 12.78 23.06
N ASP A 549 15.60 12.68 21.95
CA ASP A 549 16.58 11.61 21.73
C ASP A 549 17.71 11.67 22.77
N PRO A 550 17.79 10.70 23.71
CA PRO A 550 18.81 10.73 24.76
C PRO A 550 20.20 10.33 24.25
N ASP A 551 20.26 9.69 23.08
CA ASP A 551 21.49 9.17 22.47
C ASP A 551 21.85 9.97 21.20
N PHE A 552 21.38 11.23 21.10
CA PHE A 552 21.66 12.07 19.94
C PHE A 552 23.13 12.47 19.87
N ASN A 553 23.70 12.36 18.68
CA ASN A 553 25.01 12.90 18.36
C ASN A 553 24.88 13.74 17.08
N ALA A 554 25.28 15.02 17.16
CA ALA A 554 25.16 15.97 16.06
C ALA A 554 26.10 15.66 14.88
N ASP A 555 27.12 14.82 15.10
CA ASP A 555 28.07 14.42 14.05
C ASP A 555 27.62 13.16 13.30
N GLN A 556 26.45 12.59 13.64
CA GLN A 556 25.94 11.35 13.06
C GLN A 556 24.71 11.59 12.18
N HIS A 557 24.70 11.00 10.98
CA HIS A 557 23.46 10.90 10.22
C HIS A 557 22.49 9.98 10.96
N ALA A 558 21.22 10.37 11.02
CA ALA A 558 20.17 9.60 11.66
C ALA A 558 18.83 9.70 10.94
N PHE A 559 17.98 8.70 11.14
CA PHE A 559 16.56 8.77 10.83
C PHE A 559 15.73 8.29 12.02
N TYR A 560 14.49 8.75 12.07
CA TYR A 560 13.52 8.43 13.11
C TYR A 560 12.17 8.18 12.46
N TYR A 561 11.51 7.07 12.77
CA TYR A 561 10.09 6.90 12.43
C TYR A 561 9.30 6.40 13.64
N ALA A 562 8.04 6.82 13.73
CA ALA A 562 7.13 6.33 14.75
C ALA A 562 6.47 5.02 14.31
N ARG A 563 6.41 4.04 15.21
CA ARG A 563 5.61 2.82 15.07
C ARG A 563 4.56 2.79 16.17
N VAL A 564 3.29 2.72 15.80
CA VAL A 564 2.15 2.67 16.74
C VAL A 564 1.60 1.26 16.73
N LEU A 565 1.34 0.68 17.89
CA LEU A 565 0.78 -0.67 18.03
C LEU A 565 -0.60 -0.61 18.68
N GLU A 566 -1.54 -1.38 18.17
CA GLU A 566 -2.81 -1.69 18.82
C GLU A 566 -2.67 -2.83 19.83
N ILE A 567 -3.67 -2.98 20.70
CA ILE A 567 -3.86 -4.19 21.49
C ILE A 567 -4.13 -5.39 20.55
N PRO A 568 -3.94 -6.64 21.02
CA PRO A 568 -4.25 -7.79 20.20
C PRO A 568 -5.71 -7.83 19.72
N THR A 569 -5.91 -8.11 18.43
CA THR A 569 -7.20 -8.31 17.76
C THR A 569 -7.24 -9.69 17.09
N PRO A 570 -8.43 -10.25 16.78
CA PRO A 570 -8.52 -11.46 15.98
C PRO A 570 -7.99 -11.20 14.56
N ARG A 571 -7.24 -12.16 14.01
CA ARG A 571 -6.85 -12.20 12.60
C ARG A 571 -8.01 -12.74 11.75
N TRP A 572 -8.03 -12.44 10.45
CA TRP A 572 -9.11 -12.76 9.52
C TRP A 572 -9.48 -14.25 9.53
N ASN A 573 -8.49 -15.13 9.68
CA ASN A 573 -8.72 -16.58 9.72
C ASN A 573 -9.51 -17.01 10.96
N THR A 574 -9.43 -16.25 12.05
CA THR A 574 -10.24 -16.48 13.25
C THR A 574 -11.68 -16.06 13.03
N TYR A 575 -11.91 -14.91 12.38
CA TYR A 575 -13.26 -14.49 11.98
C TYR A 575 -13.92 -15.52 11.06
N ASP A 576 -13.19 -15.98 10.04
CA ASP A 576 -13.69 -16.95 9.08
C ASP A 576 -13.91 -18.34 9.71
N ALA A 577 -13.03 -18.80 10.61
CA ALA A 577 -13.24 -20.05 11.33
C ALA A 577 -14.55 -20.04 12.14
N VAL A 578 -14.84 -18.95 12.86
CA VAL A 578 -16.11 -18.78 13.60
C VAL A 578 -17.31 -18.79 12.64
N ARG A 579 -17.24 -18.05 11.52
CA ARG A 579 -18.30 -18.02 10.49
C ARG A 579 -18.58 -19.40 9.90
N GLN A 580 -17.52 -20.18 9.67
CA GLN A 580 -17.60 -21.53 9.11
C GLN A 580 -17.87 -22.61 10.17
N LYS A 581 -17.99 -22.24 11.44
CA LYS A 581 -18.16 -23.17 12.58
C LYS A 581 -17.03 -24.21 12.64
N MET A 582 -15.81 -23.76 12.37
CA MET A 582 -14.56 -24.52 12.42
C MET A 582 -13.75 -24.12 13.65
N ALA A 583 -12.85 -25.01 14.10
CA ALA A 583 -11.83 -24.63 15.08
C ALA A 583 -10.84 -23.62 14.46
N PRO A 584 -10.21 -22.74 15.27
CA PRO A 584 -9.10 -21.92 14.80
C PRO A 584 -8.01 -22.75 14.13
N LEU A 585 -7.41 -22.20 13.09
CA LEU A 585 -6.30 -22.83 12.38
C LEU A 585 -5.07 -22.93 13.29
N GLY A 586 -4.31 -24.03 13.18
CA GLY A 586 -3.13 -24.29 14.00
C GLY A 586 -1.80 -23.94 13.32
N ASP A 587 -1.81 -23.64 12.03
CA ASP A 587 -0.65 -23.35 11.18
C ASP A 587 -0.40 -21.84 10.97
N VAL A 588 -1.34 -20.99 11.38
CA VAL A 588 -1.22 -19.52 11.34
C VAL A 588 -1.71 -18.89 12.65
N PRO A 589 -1.22 -17.70 13.04
CA PRO A 589 -1.68 -17.03 14.26
C PRO A 589 -3.20 -16.80 14.25
N ALA A 590 -3.83 -16.95 15.41
CA ALA A 590 -5.26 -16.64 15.58
C ALA A 590 -5.51 -15.15 15.89
N THR A 591 -4.47 -14.44 16.30
CA THR A 591 -4.51 -13.03 16.69
C THR A 591 -3.28 -12.30 16.17
N LEU A 592 -3.38 -11.00 16.02
CA LEU A 592 -2.26 -10.12 15.66
C LEU A 592 -2.34 -8.80 16.44
N GLN A 593 -1.31 -7.97 16.30
CA GLN A 593 -1.31 -6.59 16.78
C GLN A 593 -1.12 -5.66 15.59
N GLU A 594 -2.23 -5.06 15.17
CA GLU A 594 -2.26 -4.05 14.13
C GLU A 594 -1.39 -2.85 14.48
N ARG A 595 -0.96 -2.13 13.46
CA ARG A 595 0.05 -1.09 13.62
C ARG A 595 0.03 -0.05 12.52
N ALA A 596 0.73 1.05 12.81
CA ALA A 596 1.01 2.10 11.84
C ALA A 596 2.49 2.52 11.90
N TRP A 597 3.01 3.02 10.77
CA TRP A 597 4.37 3.53 10.61
C TRP A 597 4.34 4.92 9.99
N SER A 598 4.91 5.92 10.67
CA SER A 598 5.09 7.25 10.06
C SER A 598 6.20 7.24 9.02
N SER A 599 6.15 8.15 8.04
CA SER A 599 7.35 8.45 7.25
C SER A 599 8.52 8.86 8.16
N PRO A 600 9.77 8.48 7.84
CA PRO A 600 10.91 8.88 8.63
C PRO A 600 11.17 10.40 8.58
N ILE A 601 11.59 10.95 9.71
CA ILE A 601 12.25 12.26 9.80
C ILE A 601 13.75 12.02 9.79
N TRP A 602 14.47 12.81 9.00
CA TRP A 602 15.90 12.63 8.75
C TRP A 602 16.74 13.72 9.40
N TYR A 603 17.99 13.40 9.71
CA TYR A 603 19.01 14.33 10.17
C TYR A 603 20.35 14.05 9.48
N SER A 604 20.98 15.09 8.94
CA SER A 604 22.35 15.06 8.43
C SER A 604 23.16 16.21 9.05
N PRO A 605 24.44 15.98 9.43
CA PRO A 605 25.30 17.03 9.98
C PRO A 605 25.53 18.21 9.02
N GLU A 606 25.61 17.95 7.71
CA GLU A 606 25.91 18.98 6.71
C GLU A 606 24.69 19.84 6.30
N GLY A 607 23.48 19.41 6.67
CA GLY A 607 22.21 20.06 6.36
C GLY A 607 21.53 19.69 5.05
#